data_AF-A0AB38YST0-F1
#
_entry.id   AF-A0AB38YST0-F1
#
_cell.length_a   1.000
_cell.length_b   1.000
_cell.length_c   1.000
_cell.angle_alpha   90.00
_cell.angle_beta   90.00
_cell.angle_gamma   90.00
#
_symmetry.space_group_name_H-M   'P 1'
#
loop_
_entity.id
_entity.type
_entity.pdbx_description
1 polymer ?
#
loop_
_entity_poly.entity_id
_entity_poly.type
_entity_poly.pdbx_seq_one_letter_code
_entity_poly.pdbx_strand_id
1 'polypeptide(L)'
;MNQIKPVRIFVVFIIFLIFIAGIVCLRFNELIDSRDLSLLTTVFLVAGFVAIFFEKISEITLIGNTVKLQQINEKSEQLLEQLRVEHFKLRIDSAFAPTNFFGDGDSVFTCRVKLFEIAKDIKEAGLLTNPELKEKLLPLLTNHAVFQLDHIRAYGSKLNPNPLEGLVDPQDLIDAFNDELVNTARVEDASSNVTKMTKMLESIDIYKNLITAKNWYEV
;
A
#
# COMPACT_ATOMS: atom_id res chain seq x y z
N MET A 1 3.52 -20.81 33.36
CA MET A 1 4.63 -21.46 34.09
C MET A 1 4.30 -22.94 34.24
N ASN A 2 4.70 -23.78 33.28
CA ASN A 2 4.48 -25.22 33.36
C ASN A 2 5.54 -25.83 34.28
N GLN A 3 5.14 -26.13 35.51
CA GLN A 3 5.96 -26.86 36.47
C GLN A 3 6.30 -28.23 35.87
N ILE A 4 7.60 -28.53 35.76
CA ILE A 4 8.05 -29.89 35.45
C ILE A 4 7.48 -30.77 36.56
N LYS A 5 6.58 -31.70 36.21
CA LYS A 5 5.95 -32.58 37.22
C LYS A 5 7.06 -33.26 38.03
N PRO A 6 7.05 -33.16 39.37
CA PRO A 6 8.14 -33.64 40.23
C PRO A 6 8.45 -35.14 40.02
N VAL A 7 7.45 -35.90 39.59
CA VAL A 7 7.55 -37.34 39.26
C VAL A 7 8.54 -37.60 38.11
N ARG A 8 8.59 -36.77 37.06
CA ARG A 8 9.50 -36.99 35.92
C ARG A 8 10.97 -36.75 36.30
N ILE A 9 11.24 -35.70 37.08
CA ILE A 9 12.58 -35.42 37.61
C ILE A 9 13.03 -36.58 38.50
N PHE A 10 12.11 -37.10 39.33
CA PHE A 10 12.38 -38.22 40.21
C PHE A 10 12.72 -39.52 39.44
N VAL A 11 11.98 -39.84 38.37
CA VAL A 11 12.27 -41.01 37.53
C VAL A 11 13.63 -40.89 36.83
N VAL A 12 13.95 -39.73 36.26
CA VAL A 12 15.25 -39.50 35.60
C VAL A 12 16.39 -39.57 36.61
N PHE A 13 16.20 -39.03 37.82
CA PHE A 13 17.17 -39.08 38.90
C PHE A 13 17.43 -40.53 39.38
N ILE A 14 16.38 -41.35 39.48
CA ILE A 14 16.51 -42.78 39.81
C ILE A 14 17.31 -43.52 38.73
N ILE A 15 16.99 -43.31 37.45
CA ILE A 15 17.71 -43.95 36.34
C ILE A 15 19.19 -43.53 36.35
N PHE A 16 19.47 -42.26 36.64
CA PHE A 16 20.84 -41.75 36.78
C PHE A 16 21.60 -42.38 37.95
N LEU A 17 20.96 -42.58 39.10
CA LEU A 17 21.56 -43.27 40.25
C LEU A 17 21.85 -44.76 39.96
N ILE A 18 20.94 -45.46 39.28
CA ILE A 18 21.14 -46.85 38.86
C ILE A 18 22.33 -46.93 37.89
N PHE A 19 22.44 -45.97 36.98
CA PHE A 19 23.54 -45.90 36.02
C PHE A 19 24.90 -45.63 36.70
N ILE A 20 24.96 -44.71 37.67
CA ILE A 20 26.17 -44.48 38.47
C ILE A 20 26.55 -45.74 39.24
N ALA A 21 25.58 -46.41 39.88
CA ALA A 21 25.84 -47.65 40.60
C ALA A 21 26.38 -48.75 39.67
N GLY A 22 25.83 -48.88 38.46
CA GLY A 22 26.32 -49.79 37.43
C GLY A 22 27.76 -49.47 36.99
N ILE A 23 28.06 -48.19 36.77
CA ILE A 23 29.41 -47.71 36.43
C ILE A 23 30.42 -48.00 37.55
N VAL A 24 30.05 -47.75 38.81
CA VAL A 24 30.91 -48.01 39.97
C VAL A 24 31.19 -49.52 40.09
N CYS A 25 30.18 -50.36 39.87
CA CYS A 25 30.33 -51.82 39.90
C CYS A 25 31.23 -52.34 38.77
N LEU A 26 31.09 -51.79 37.55
CA LEU A 26 31.93 -52.14 36.40
C LEU A 26 33.38 -51.71 36.59
N ARG A 27 33.62 -50.55 37.23
CA ARG A 27 34.96 -50.07 37.55
C ARG A 27 35.65 -50.91 38.64
N PHE A 28 34.90 -51.33 39.67
CA PHE A 28 35.43 -52.20 40.72
C PHE A 28 35.86 -53.58 40.21
N ASN A 29 35.24 -54.05 39.12
CA ASN A 29 35.58 -55.32 38.47
C ASN A 29 36.65 -55.17 37.36
N GLU A 30 37.31 -54.00 37.23
CA GLU A 30 38.37 -53.72 36.23
C GLU A 30 37.99 -53.99 34.76
N LEU A 31 36.69 -54.06 34.45
CA LEU A 31 36.20 -54.43 33.12
C LEU A 31 36.23 -53.30 32.08
N ILE A 32 36.57 -52.06 32.47
CA ILE A 32 36.48 -50.86 31.62
C ILE A 32 37.67 -49.93 31.87
N ASP A 33 38.30 -49.47 30.79
CA ASP A 33 39.38 -48.48 30.83
C ASP A 33 38.82 -47.05 31.06
N SER A 34 39.62 -46.21 31.72
CA SER A 34 39.30 -44.83 32.13
C SER A 34 38.78 -43.93 30.99
N ARG A 35 39.23 -44.19 29.75
CA ARG A 35 38.84 -43.43 28.57
C ARG A 35 37.42 -43.75 28.12
N ASP A 36 37.02 -45.01 28.14
CA ASP A 36 35.69 -45.47 27.73
C ASP A 36 34.61 -45.03 28.73
N LEU A 37 34.98 -44.93 30.00
CA LEU A 37 34.13 -44.39 31.07
C LEU A 37 33.73 -42.92 30.80
N SER A 38 34.70 -42.10 30.39
CA SER A 38 34.48 -40.67 30.13
C SER A 38 33.53 -40.44 28.94
N LEU A 39 33.68 -41.28 27.90
CA LEU A 39 32.87 -41.21 26.70
C LEU A 39 31.42 -41.66 26.99
N LEU A 40 31.26 -42.77 27.69
CA LEU A 40 29.94 -43.31 28.06
C LEU A 40 29.16 -42.31 28.93
N THR A 41 29.82 -41.71 29.91
CA THR A 41 29.21 -40.72 30.81
C THR A 41 28.78 -39.46 30.05
N THR A 42 29.60 -38.99 29.11
CA THR A 42 29.30 -37.81 28.30
C THR A 42 28.10 -38.05 27.38
N VAL A 43 28.05 -39.20 26.69
CA VAL A 43 26.94 -39.57 25.81
C VAL A 43 25.62 -39.67 26.58
N PHE A 44 25.63 -40.29 27.77
CA PHE A 44 24.43 -40.40 28.60
C PHE A 44 23.95 -39.04 29.12
N LEU A 45 24.88 -38.17 29.52
CA LEU A 45 24.54 -36.83 29.99
C LEU A 45 23.91 -36.01 28.86
N VAL A 46 24.50 -36.03 27.66
CA VAL A 46 23.94 -35.37 26.47
C VAL A 46 22.57 -35.95 26.11
N ALA A 47 22.39 -37.27 26.11
CA ALA A 47 21.10 -37.91 25.83
C ALA A 47 20.02 -37.55 26.87
N GLY A 48 20.39 -37.48 28.15
CA GLY A 48 19.49 -37.04 29.22
C GLY A 48 19.06 -35.58 29.08
N PHE A 49 20.00 -34.69 28.72
CA PHE A 49 19.68 -33.31 28.39
C PHE A 49 18.71 -33.22 27.20
N VAL A 50 18.97 -33.93 26.11
CA VAL A 50 18.06 -33.96 24.96
C VAL A 50 16.67 -34.44 25.38
N ALA A 51 16.54 -35.54 26.12
CA ALA A 51 15.25 -36.08 26.53
C ALA A 51 14.43 -35.13 27.44
N ILE A 52 15.08 -34.43 28.38
CA ILE A 52 14.41 -33.48 29.29
C ILE A 52 13.93 -32.23 28.55
N PHE A 53 14.70 -31.76 27.57
CA PHE A 53 14.44 -30.49 26.90
C PHE A 53 13.71 -30.65 25.55
N PHE A 54 13.61 -31.86 24.98
CA PHE A 54 12.98 -32.10 23.67
C PHE A 54 11.50 -31.69 23.61
N GLU A 55 10.70 -32.03 24.63
CA GLU A 55 9.29 -31.62 24.69
C GLU A 55 9.17 -30.09 24.82
N LYS A 56 10.03 -29.44 25.62
CA LYS A 56 10.02 -27.98 25.79
C LYS A 56 10.47 -27.24 24.54
N ILE A 57 11.48 -27.75 23.83
CA ILE A 57 11.92 -27.20 22.54
C ILE A 57 10.79 -27.36 21.52
N SER A 58 10.15 -28.54 21.44
CA SER A 58 9.07 -28.80 20.50
C SER A 58 7.80 -27.97 20.76
N GLU A 59 7.39 -27.77 22.01
CA GLU A 59 6.23 -26.93 22.38
C GLU A 59 6.48 -25.44 22.11
N ILE A 60 7.67 -24.92 22.41
CA ILE A 60 8.01 -23.51 22.22
C ILE A 60 8.12 -23.18 20.73
N THR A 61 8.62 -24.10 19.91
CA THR A 61 8.88 -23.86 18.49
C THR A 61 7.62 -23.97 17.60
N LEU A 62 6.65 -24.84 17.92
CA LEU A 62 5.61 -25.21 16.95
C LEU A 62 4.29 -24.43 17.05
N ILE A 63 3.84 -24.08 18.27
CA ILE A 63 2.48 -23.52 18.48
C ILE A 63 2.53 -22.02 18.77
N GLY A 64 3.50 -21.58 19.58
CA GLY A 64 3.63 -20.17 19.96
C GLY A 64 4.15 -19.27 18.85
N ASN A 65 4.97 -19.81 17.93
CA ASN A 65 5.57 -19.01 16.86
C ASN A 65 4.63 -18.87 15.66
N THR A 66 3.90 -19.93 15.30
CA THR A 66 2.97 -19.94 14.15
C THR A 66 1.79 -18.99 14.34
N VAL A 67 1.16 -18.99 15.53
CA VAL A 67 0.04 -18.08 15.84
C VAL A 67 0.51 -16.63 15.94
N LYS A 68 1.70 -16.38 16.52
CA LYS A 68 2.29 -15.03 16.52
C LYS A 68 2.66 -14.57 15.13
N LEU A 69 3.17 -15.45 14.27
CA LEU A 69 3.46 -15.14 12.86
C LEU A 69 2.19 -14.82 12.09
N GLN A 70 1.09 -15.56 12.29
CA GLN A 70 -0.20 -15.23 11.67
C GLN A 70 -0.73 -13.87 12.15
N GLN A 71 -0.71 -13.61 13.46
CA GLN A 71 -1.14 -12.33 14.02
C GLN A 71 -0.24 -11.16 13.58
N ILE A 72 1.06 -11.39 13.44
CA ILE A 72 2.00 -10.38 12.91
C ILE A 72 1.71 -10.16 11.43
N ASN A 73 1.48 -11.23 10.66
CA ASN A 73 1.17 -11.11 9.25
C ASN A 73 -0.15 -10.35 9.01
N GLU A 74 -1.21 -10.69 9.73
CA GLU A 74 -2.50 -9.97 9.67
C GLU A 74 -2.35 -8.49 10.04
N LYS A 75 -1.60 -8.18 11.11
CA LYS A 75 -1.31 -6.79 11.49
C LYS A 75 -0.48 -6.06 10.45
N SER A 76 0.50 -6.75 9.85
CA SER A 76 1.32 -6.19 8.78
C SER A 76 0.51 -5.92 7.53
N GLU A 77 -0.40 -6.83 7.14
CA GLU A 77 -1.33 -6.60 6.02
C GLU A 77 -2.23 -5.39 6.28
N GLN A 78 -2.82 -5.28 7.46
CA GLN A 78 -3.62 -4.12 7.85
C GLN A 78 -2.81 -2.81 7.84
N LEU A 79 -1.57 -2.84 8.35
CA LEU A 79 -0.67 -1.68 8.32
C LEU A 79 -0.29 -1.30 6.89
N LEU A 80 -0.05 -2.27 6.00
CA LEU A 80 0.26 -2.04 4.60
C LEU A 80 -0.93 -1.42 3.86
N GLU A 81 -2.15 -1.90 4.13
CA GLU A 81 -3.37 -1.32 3.56
C GLU A 81 -3.59 0.12 4.03
N GLN A 82 -3.43 0.38 5.33
CA GLN A 82 -3.49 1.74 5.89
C GLN A 82 -2.41 2.66 5.29
N LEU A 83 -1.17 2.17 5.18
CA LEU A 83 -0.07 2.93 4.60
C LEU A 83 -0.34 3.27 3.13
N ARG A 84 -0.98 2.36 2.38
CA ARG A 84 -1.37 2.58 0.99
C ARG A 84 -2.41 3.70 0.87
N VAL A 85 -3.42 3.70 1.74
CA VAL A 85 -4.44 4.76 1.80
C VAL A 85 -3.81 6.11 2.17
N GLU A 86 -2.97 6.15 3.22
CA GLU A 86 -2.27 7.37 3.64
C GLU A 86 -1.34 7.91 2.55
N HIS A 87 -0.64 7.04 1.83
CA HIS A 87 0.18 7.43 0.69
C HIS A 87 -0.65 8.14 -0.40
N PHE A 88 -1.84 7.62 -0.72
CA PHE A 88 -2.75 8.29 -1.65
C PHE A 88 -3.25 9.63 -1.12
N LYS A 89 -3.59 9.73 0.17
CA LYS A 89 -3.99 11.01 0.78
C LYS A 89 -2.90 12.09 0.65
N LEU A 90 -1.64 11.72 0.89
CA LEU A 90 -0.49 12.63 0.74
C LEU A 90 -0.26 13.02 -0.72
N ARG A 91 -0.45 12.10 -1.66
CA ARG A 91 -0.39 12.40 -3.10
C ARG A 91 -1.48 13.39 -3.52
N ILE A 92 -2.69 13.25 -2.97
CA ILE A 92 -3.77 14.20 -3.20
C ILE A 92 -3.37 15.59 -2.69
N ASP A 93 -2.87 15.69 -1.45
CA ASP A 93 -2.47 16.99 -0.87
C ASP A 93 -1.32 17.64 -1.65
N SER A 94 -0.33 16.86 -2.08
CA SER A 94 0.80 17.35 -2.86
C SER A 94 0.45 17.73 -4.30
N ALA A 95 -0.68 17.27 -4.86
CA ALA A 95 -1.14 17.66 -6.19
C ALA A 95 -1.49 19.15 -6.29
N PHE A 96 -1.80 19.78 -5.16
CA PHE A 96 -2.16 21.20 -5.04
C PHE A 96 -1.05 22.06 -4.43
N ALA A 97 0.06 21.44 -4.00
CA ALA A 97 1.19 22.19 -3.49
C ALA A 97 1.77 23.06 -4.62
N PRO A 98 1.93 24.39 -4.42
CA PRO A 98 2.57 25.23 -5.41
C PRO A 98 3.99 24.71 -5.63
N THR A 99 4.30 24.34 -6.86
CA THR A 99 5.66 23.97 -7.28
C THR A 99 6.53 25.22 -7.27
N ASN A 100 6.92 25.68 -6.08
CA ASN A 100 7.78 26.84 -5.85
C ASN A 100 9.26 26.52 -6.10
N PHE A 101 9.59 25.72 -7.11
CA PHE A 101 10.96 25.50 -7.56
C PHE A 101 10.97 25.35 -9.08
N PHE A 102 11.14 26.49 -9.76
CA PHE A 102 11.48 26.63 -11.18
C PHE A 102 10.47 26.04 -12.19
N GLY A 103 9.43 26.81 -12.53
CA GLY A 103 8.55 26.52 -13.66
C GLY A 103 7.53 27.63 -13.85
N ASP A 104 7.76 28.45 -14.86
CA ASP A 104 6.91 29.55 -15.31
C ASP A 104 5.65 28.98 -16.00
N GLY A 105 4.47 29.49 -15.63
CA GLY A 105 3.18 29.22 -16.30
C GLY A 105 2.54 27.86 -16.04
N ASP A 106 1.21 27.87 -15.83
CA ASP A 106 0.32 26.70 -15.96
C ASP A 106 0.10 25.74 -14.76
N SER A 107 0.16 26.29 -13.54
CA SER A 107 -0.08 25.53 -12.30
C SER A 107 -1.48 24.88 -12.20
N VAL A 108 -2.49 25.48 -12.85
CA VAL A 108 -3.90 25.04 -12.72
C VAL A 108 -4.20 23.84 -13.62
N PHE A 109 -3.72 23.83 -14.87
CA PHE A 109 -3.88 22.68 -15.76
C PHE A 109 -3.05 21.48 -15.27
N THR A 110 -1.82 21.73 -14.82
CA THR A 110 -0.93 20.71 -14.24
C THR A 110 -1.59 20.00 -13.04
N CYS A 111 -2.29 20.75 -12.18
CA CYS A 111 -2.99 20.19 -11.04
C CYS A 111 -4.14 19.25 -11.45
N ARG A 112 -4.93 19.63 -12.47
CA ARG A 112 -6.05 18.81 -12.97
C ARG A 112 -5.59 17.50 -13.60
N VAL A 113 -4.51 17.54 -14.38
CA VAL A 113 -3.88 16.33 -14.94
C VAL A 113 -3.40 15.41 -13.82
N LYS A 114 -2.69 15.95 -12.81
CA LYS A 114 -2.26 15.17 -11.65
C LYS A 114 -3.42 14.56 -10.88
N LEU A 115 -4.53 15.28 -10.74
CA LEU A 115 -5.71 14.80 -10.05
C LEU A 115 -6.33 13.57 -10.75
N PHE A 116 -6.38 13.60 -12.08
CA PHE A 116 -6.80 12.45 -12.89
C PHE A 116 -5.87 11.25 -12.71
N GLU A 117 -4.55 11.44 -12.80
CA GLU A 117 -3.58 10.36 -12.62
C GLU A 117 -3.67 9.72 -11.22
N ILE A 118 -3.88 10.52 -10.17
CA ILE A 118 -4.10 10.00 -8.82
C ILE A 118 -5.38 9.16 -8.76
N ALA A 119 -6.48 9.64 -9.35
CA ALA A 119 -7.73 8.89 -9.40
C ALA A 119 -7.57 7.55 -10.14
N LYS A 120 -6.80 7.55 -11.24
CA LYS A 120 -6.49 6.37 -12.03
C LYS A 120 -5.67 5.37 -11.23
N ASP A 121 -4.62 5.82 -10.53
CA ASP A 121 -3.80 4.96 -9.68
C ASP A 121 -4.62 4.35 -8.52
N ILE A 122 -5.55 5.10 -7.93
CA ILE A 122 -6.47 4.61 -6.89
C ILE A 122 -7.40 3.52 -7.47
N LYS A 123 -7.89 3.71 -8.70
CA LYS A 123 -8.70 2.72 -9.42
C LYS A 123 -7.92 1.44 -9.69
N GLU A 124 -6.72 1.56 -10.25
CA GLU A 124 -5.83 0.42 -10.52
C GLU A 124 -5.43 -0.30 -9.22
N ALA A 125 -5.34 0.44 -8.11
CA ALA A 125 -5.12 -0.12 -6.78
C ALA A 125 -6.32 -0.85 -6.18
N GLY A 126 -7.51 -0.75 -6.77
CA GLY A 126 -8.76 -1.34 -6.25
C GLY A 126 -9.35 -0.61 -5.04
N LEU A 127 -9.04 0.69 -4.87
CA LEU A 127 -9.36 1.45 -3.65
C LEU A 127 -10.47 2.50 -3.85
N LEU A 128 -11.24 2.45 -4.94
CA LEU A 128 -12.31 3.42 -5.21
C LEU A 128 -13.43 3.43 -4.15
N THR A 129 -13.69 2.29 -3.52
CA THR A 129 -14.72 2.13 -2.49
C THR A 129 -14.26 2.57 -1.10
N ASN A 130 -12.98 2.94 -0.93
CA ASN A 130 -12.47 3.42 0.34
C ASN A 130 -13.12 4.78 0.67
N PRO A 131 -13.81 4.91 1.82
CA PRO A 131 -14.61 6.09 2.13
C PRO A 131 -13.75 7.35 2.30
N GLU A 132 -12.56 7.21 2.89
CA GLU A 132 -11.67 8.35 3.17
C GLU A 132 -11.07 8.92 1.87
N LEU A 133 -10.68 8.04 0.93
CA LEU A 133 -10.21 8.47 -0.39
C LEU A 133 -11.33 9.09 -1.20
N LYS A 134 -12.54 8.52 -1.16
CA LYS A 134 -13.71 9.05 -1.85
C LYS A 134 -14.10 10.43 -1.32
N GLU A 135 -14.18 10.59 0.00
CA GLU A 135 -14.51 11.87 0.66
C GLU A 135 -13.49 12.97 0.29
N LYS A 136 -12.22 12.61 0.15
CA LYS A 136 -11.17 13.56 -0.22
C LYS A 136 -11.15 13.88 -1.71
N LEU A 137 -11.26 12.88 -2.58
CA LEU A 137 -11.02 13.05 -4.02
C LEU A 137 -12.26 13.48 -4.81
N LEU A 138 -13.45 12.98 -4.48
CA LEU A 138 -14.67 13.27 -5.24
C LEU A 138 -15.05 14.77 -5.26
N PRO A 139 -14.98 15.50 -4.13
CA PRO A 139 -15.23 16.95 -4.15
C PRO A 139 -14.22 17.71 -5.01
N LEU A 140 -12.94 17.29 -4.98
CA LEU A 140 -11.89 17.89 -5.79
C LEU A 140 -12.13 17.65 -7.29
N LEU A 141 -12.41 16.41 -7.69
CA LEU A 141 -12.74 16.08 -9.08
C LEU A 141 -13.96 16.89 -9.56
N THR A 142 -14.99 16.99 -8.73
CA THR A 142 -16.22 17.74 -9.04
C THR A 142 -15.93 19.22 -9.24
N ASN A 143 -15.26 19.87 -8.28
CA ASN A 143 -14.94 21.29 -8.35
C ASN A 143 -14.04 21.60 -9.56
N HIS A 144 -13.00 20.79 -9.78
CA HIS A 144 -12.06 21.01 -10.88
C HIS A 144 -12.68 20.74 -12.24
N ALA A 145 -13.64 19.81 -12.37
CA ALA A 145 -14.41 19.61 -13.58
C ALA A 145 -15.29 20.81 -13.91
N VAL A 146 -15.99 21.38 -12.91
CA VAL A 146 -16.80 22.60 -13.09
C VAL A 146 -15.92 23.77 -13.52
N PHE A 147 -14.80 24.02 -12.81
CA PHE A 147 -13.89 25.10 -13.18
C PHE A 147 -13.28 24.92 -14.59
N GLN A 148 -12.99 23.69 -14.99
CA GLN A 148 -12.47 23.42 -16.34
C GLN A 148 -13.54 23.67 -17.40
N LEU A 149 -14.78 23.27 -17.16
CA LEU A 149 -15.90 23.53 -18.06
C LEU A 149 -16.15 25.04 -18.24
N ASP A 150 -16.13 25.81 -17.15
CA ASP A 150 -16.26 27.26 -17.20
C ASP A 150 -15.12 27.91 -17.98
N HIS A 151 -13.90 27.40 -17.82
CA HIS A 151 -12.75 27.85 -18.60
C HIS A 151 -12.92 27.57 -20.11
N ILE A 152 -13.44 26.40 -20.48
CA ILE A 152 -13.74 26.06 -21.88
C ILE A 152 -14.82 27.01 -22.43
N ARG A 153 -15.92 27.21 -21.69
CA ARG A 153 -17.01 28.12 -22.09
C ARG A 153 -16.55 29.56 -22.29
N ALA A 154 -15.53 30.00 -21.54
CA ALA A 154 -14.96 31.32 -21.68
C ALA A 154 -14.31 31.57 -23.06
N TYR A 155 -13.92 30.52 -23.81
CA TYR A 155 -13.42 30.68 -25.18
C TYR A 155 -14.45 31.31 -26.12
N GLY A 156 -15.75 31.00 -25.93
CA GLY A 156 -16.84 31.55 -26.73
C GLY A 156 -17.44 32.86 -26.19
N SER A 157 -16.90 33.42 -25.11
CA SER A 157 -17.47 34.61 -24.41
C SER A 157 -17.60 35.89 -25.25
N LYS A 158 -16.92 35.97 -26.39
CA LYS A 158 -17.01 37.11 -27.33
C LYS A 158 -18.07 36.92 -28.41
N LEU A 159 -18.65 35.72 -28.53
CA LEU A 159 -19.72 35.41 -29.46
C LEU A 159 -21.08 35.60 -28.78
N ASN A 160 -22.07 36.06 -29.53
CA ASN A 160 -23.44 36.20 -29.05
C ASN A 160 -24.42 35.61 -30.08
N PRO A 161 -25.04 34.45 -29.80
CA PRO A 161 -24.93 33.67 -28.57
C PRO A 161 -23.56 32.95 -28.43
N ASN A 162 -23.16 32.64 -27.19
CA ASN A 162 -21.98 31.81 -26.92
C ASN A 162 -22.29 30.35 -27.31
N PRO A 163 -21.62 29.77 -28.32
CA PRO A 163 -21.95 28.43 -28.81
C PRO A 163 -21.57 27.30 -27.83
N LEU A 164 -20.76 27.59 -26.81
CA LEU A 164 -20.36 26.62 -25.79
C LEU A 164 -21.27 26.64 -24.55
N GLU A 165 -22.15 27.62 -24.47
CA GLU A 165 -23.02 27.80 -23.32
C GLU A 165 -24.02 26.62 -23.20
N GLY A 166 -24.20 26.10 -21.99
CA GLY A 166 -25.11 24.97 -21.74
C GLY A 166 -24.61 23.60 -22.21
N LEU A 167 -23.54 23.51 -23.01
CA LEU A 167 -22.94 22.23 -23.39
C LEU A 167 -22.18 21.62 -22.21
N VAL A 168 -22.30 20.30 -22.05
CA VAL A 168 -21.70 19.52 -20.95
C VAL A 168 -20.95 18.31 -21.49
N ASP A 169 -21.40 17.67 -22.57
CA ASP A 169 -20.68 16.54 -23.13
C ASP A 169 -19.38 17.00 -23.84
N PRO A 170 -18.23 16.32 -23.61
CA PRO A 170 -16.98 16.67 -24.29
C PRO A 170 -17.06 16.65 -25.82
N GLN A 171 -17.83 15.72 -26.41
CA GLN A 171 -17.97 15.64 -27.86
C GLN A 171 -18.80 16.81 -28.39
N ASP A 172 -19.89 17.19 -27.71
CA ASP A 172 -20.68 18.37 -28.07
C ASP A 172 -19.82 19.64 -28.03
N LEU A 173 -18.93 19.77 -27.03
CA LEU A 173 -17.99 20.89 -26.93
C LEU A 173 -16.99 20.92 -28.12
N ILE A 174 -16.51 19.76 -28.55
CA ILE A 174 -15.62 19.65 -29.72
C ILE A 174 -16.37 20.04 -30.99
N ASP A 175 -17.59 19.51 -31.18
CA ASP A 175 -18.39 19.73 -32.38
C ASP A 175 -18.86 21.19 -32.50
N ALA A 176 -18.97 21.90 -31.37
CA ALA A 176 -19.29 23.32 -31.34
C ALA A 176 -18.12 24.24 -31.74
N PHE A 177 -16.89 23.72 -31.86
CA PHE A 177 -15.75 24.52 -32.32
C PHE A 177 -15.83 24.78 -33.83
N ASN A 178 -15.85 26.06 -34.18
CA ASN A 178 -15.82 26.53 -35.56
C ASN A 178 -14.76 27.62 -35.75
N ASP A 179 -14.51 28.00 -37.00
CA ASP A 179 -13.49 29.00 -37.32
C ASP A 179 -13.73 30.34 -36.62
N GLU A 180 -14.99 30.78 -36.50
CA GLU A 180 -15.35 32.05 -35.85
C GLU A 180 -14.98 32.06 -34.36
N LEU A 181 -15.26 30.96 -33.67
CA LEU A 181 -14.90 30.76 -32.27
C LEU A 181 -13.40 30.72 -32.08
N VAL A 182 -12.66 29.97 -32.90
CA VAL A 182 -11.19 29.88 -32.80
C VAL A 182 -10.54 31.24 -33.08
N ASN A 183 -11.07 31.99 -34.05
CA ASN A 183 -10.59 33.32 -34.38
C ASN A 183 -10.76 34.30 -33.21
N THR A 184 -11.92 34.27 -32.54
CA THR A 184 -12.29 35.23 -31.51
C THR A 184 -11.79 34.86 -30.10
N ALA A 185 -11.58 33.56 -29.85
CA ALA A 185 -11.12 33.02 -28.58
C ALA A 185 -9.79 33.64 -28.13
N ARG A 186 -9.72 33.93 -26.83
CA ARG A 186 -8.49 34.32 -26.14
C ARG A 186 -7.88 33.08 -25.49
N VAL A 187 -6.75 32.64 -26.03
CA VAL A 187 -5.98 31.50 -25.51
C VAL A 187 -4.57 32.01 -25.20
N GLU A 188 -4.11 31.77 -23.99
CA GLU A 188 -2.78 32.21 -23.53
C GLU A 188 -1.67 31.53 -24.34
N ASP A 189 -0.62 32.30 -24.67
CA ASP A 189 0.52 31.86 -25.49
C ASP A 189 0.17 31.21 -26.83
N ALA A 190 -0.97 31.57 -27.43
CA ALA A 190 -1.39 31.07 -28.74
C ALA A 190 -1.74 32.22 -29.71
N SER A 191 -0.87 32.44 -30.70
CA SER A 191 -1.03 33.48 -31.72
C SER A 191 -1.68 32.97 -33.01
N SER A 192 -1.56 31.67 -33.32
CA SER A 192 -2.14 31.05 -34.52
C SER A 192 -3.43 30.29 -34.20
N ASN A 193 -4.38 30.27 -35.15
CA ASN A 193 -5.62 29.48 -34.99
C ASN A 193 -5.36 28.00 -34.79
N VAL A 194 -4.31 27.45 -35.42
CA VAL A 194 -3.92 26.05 -35.22
C VAL A 194 -3.52 25.82 -33.76
N THR A 195 -2.65 26.66 -33.21
CA THR A 195 -2.20 26.56 -31.81
C THR A 195 -3.36 26.78 -30.83
N LYS A 196 -4.26 27.73 -31.11
CA LYS A 196 -5.47 27.95 -30.31
C LYS A 196 -6.33 26.70 -30.29
N MET A 197 -6.64 26.15 -31.46
CA MET A 197 -7.44 24.94 -31.59
C MET A 197 -6.84 23.78 -30.80
N THR A 198 -5.53 23.53 -30.96
CA THR A 198 -4.83 22.48 -30.20
C THR A 198 -5.00 22.65 -28.68
N LYS A 199 -4.71 23.84 -28.14
CA LYS A 199 -4.84 24.10 -26.70
C LYS A 199 -6.28 23.98 -26.20
N MET A 200 -7.26 24.38 -27.02
CA MET A 200 -8.67 24.26 -26.67
C MET A 200 -9.12 22.79 -26.64
N LEU A 201 -8.63 21.96 -27.57
CA LEU A 201 -8.89 20.52 -27.56
C LEU A 201 -8.21 19.82 -26.36
N GLU A 202 -6.97 20.19 -26.03
CA GLU A 202 -6.28 19.72 -24.81
C GLU A 202 -7.08 20.07 -23.54
N SER A 203 -7.63 21.29 -23.49
CA SER A 203 -8.50 21.76 -22.41
C SER A 203 -9.77 20.90 -22.26
N ILE A 204 -10.39 20.48 -23.38
CA ILE A 204 -11.53 19.55 -23.39
C ILE A 204 -11.10 18.15 -22.94
N ASP A 205 -9.94 17.65 -23.37
CA ASP A 205 -9.45 16.32 -22.95
C ASP A 205 -9.24 16.26 -21.43
N ILE A 206 -8.69 17.34 -20.83
CA ILE A 206 -8.56 17.45 -19.37
C ILE A 206 -9.93 17.41 -18.70
N TYR A 207 -10.92 18.13 -19.23
CA TYR A 207 -12.29 18.08 -18.71
C TYR A 207 -12.88 16.66 -18.81
N LYS A 208 -12.73 16.00 -19.96
CA LYS A 208 -13.15 14.61 -20.19
C LYS A 208 -12.53 13.65 -19.19
N ASN A 209 -11.24 13.79 -18.90
CA ASN A 209 -10.52 12.98 -17.92
C ASN A 209 -11.08 13.18 -16.51
N LEU A 210 -11.33 14.43 -16.11
CA LEU A 210 -11.91 14.75 -14.79
C LEU A 210 -13.32 14.16 -14.61
N ILE A 211 -14.21 14.31 -15.59
CA ILE A 211 -15.57 13.75 -15.50
C ILE A 211 -15.54 12.21 -15.53
N THR A 212 -14.63 11.62 -16.30
CA THR A 212 -14.45 10.17 -16.35
C THR A 212 -14.02 9.64 -14.98
N ALA A 213 -13.05 10.29 -14.35
CA ALA A 213 -12.59 9.93 -13.01
C ALA A 213 -13.67 10.14 -11.94
N LYS A 214 -14.40 11.26 -12.00
CA LYS A 214 -15.55 11.53 -11.12
C LYS A 214 -16.56 10.39 -11.17
N ASN A 215 -16.92 9.95 -12.38
CA ASN A 215 -17.92 8.91 -12.59
C ASN A 215 -17.48 7.55 -12.02
N TRP A 216 -16.17 7.28 -11.84
CA TRP A 216 -15.72 6.04 -11.17
C TRP A 216 -16.14 5.93 -9.70
N TYR A 217 -16.49 7.04 -9.05
CA TYR A 217 -16.92 7.08 -7.64
C TYR A 217 -18.43 7.10 -7.46
N GLU A 218 -19.19 7.24 -8.56
CA GLU A 218 -20.66 7.32 -8.57
C GLU A 218 -21.34 5.97 -8.89
N VAL A 219 -20.54 4.97 -9.30
CA VAL A 219 -20.94 3.57 -9.51
C VAL A 219 -20.80 2.78 -8.21
#